data_AF-A0A8J4Q317-F1
#
_entry.id   AF-A0A8J4Q317-F1
#
_cell.length_a   1.000
_cell.length_b   1.000
_cell.length_c   1.000
_cell.angle_alpha   90.00
_cell.angle_beta   90.00
_cell.angle_gamma   90.00
#
_symmetry.space_group_name_H-M   'P 1'
#
loop_
_entity.id
_entity.type
_entity.pdbx_description
1 polymer ?
#
loop_
_entity_poly.entity_id
_entity_poly.type
_entity_poly.pdbx_seq_one_letter_code
_entity_poly.pdbx_strand_id
1 'polypeptide(L)'
;MSVGGDVKELLLKIMKIWDELGIDQQYRQEQLNVASLKVVEIYSHLLKKEEIYKDDIIKEILHGLESLCTMSTELGETVNDNHVELASMNLLERSEYIEMERSKLRKRTQDRMAIIEELESNIDDISKEMELRDLNQSHMDESNIQGNDYSVEKISSLKKRLQLIQSQRNEAFIKVQEICKEICLLWEELRFSPETDFEKSILDIKYSSIENRSPISLSLATFHVLEQKREKLNIIREEHQQMVTEYAQKITQLWDAMDTPEDERESFFSKTAGLGFDVIEAVCIIILYIKLFNISYINNNNNNNNNNNNNNNNNNNNNNNNNNNNNN
;
A
#
# COMPACT_ATOMS: atom_id res chain seq x y z
N MET A 1 41.57 -9.06 -61.29
CA MET A 1 41.67 -10.42 -61.87
C MET A 1 41.09 -10.36 -63.28
N SER A 2 41.89 -10.58 -64.33
CA SER A 2 41.40 -10.50 -65.71
C SER A 2 41.08 -11.90 -66.21
N VAL A 3 39.92 -12.43 -65.80
CA VAL A 3 39.44 -13.76 -66.24
C VAL A 3 39.42 -13.86 -67.77
N GLY A 4 39.15 -12.75 -68.47
CA GLY A 4 39.19 -12.69 -69.93
C GLY A 4 40.60 -12.85 -70.54
N GLY A 5 41.66 -12.49 -69.81
CA GLY A 5 43.04 -12.67 -70.28
C GLY A 5 43.49 -14.12 -70.25
N ASP A 6 43.22 -14.81 -69.12
CA ASP A 6 43.64 -16.19 -68.89
C ASP A 6 42.90 -17.18 -69.81
N VAL A 7 41.59 -16.96 -70.02
CA VAL A 7 40.78 -17.77 -70.94
C VAL A 7 41.29 -17.65 -72.37
N LYS A 8 41.68 -16.45 -72.80
CA LYS A 8 42.23 -16.21 -74.15
C LYS A 8 43.54 -16.93 -74.37
N GLU A 9 44.45 -16.93 -73.39
CA GLU A 9 45.74 -17.62 -73.48
C GLU A 9 45.56 -19.15 -73.60
N LEU A 10 44.66 -19.72 -72.80
CA LEU A 10 44.34 -21.15 -72.88
C LEU A 10 43.74 -21.52 -74.23
N LEU A 11 42.85 -20.68 -74.76
CA LEU A 11 42.20 -20.92 -76.05
C LEU A 11 43.22 -20.88 -77.20
N LEU A 12 44.19 -19.96 -77.18
CA LEU A 12 45.29 -19.92 -78.15
C LEU A 12 46.15 -21.20 -78.12
N LYS A 13 46.44 -21.72 -76.92
CA LYS A 13 47.20 -23.00 -76.78
C LYS A 13 46.40 -24.18 -77.34
N ILE A 14 45.09 -24.24 -77.08
CA ILE A 14 44.21 -25.28 -77.63
C ILE A 14 44.12 -25.19 -79.16
N MET A 15 43.98 -23.98 -79.72
CA MET A 15 43.94 -23.77 -81.17
C MET A 15 45.23 -24.26 -81.84
N LYS A 16 46.39 -23.95 -81.26
CA LYS A 16 47.68 -24.45 -81.76
C LYS A 16 47.73 -25.98 -81.79
N ILE A 17 47.24 -26.65 -80.75
CA ILE A 17 47.19 -28.12 -80.69
C ILE A 17 46.23 -28.68 -81.76
N TRP A 18 45.06 -28.06 -81.96
CA TRP A 18 44.13 -28.49 -83.00
C TRP A 18 44.70 -28.30 -84.41
N ASP A 19 45.50 -27.24 -84.63
CA ASP A 19 46.22 -27.00 -85.88
C ASP A 19 47.27 -28.08 -86.13
N GLU A 20 48.03 -28.47 -85.10
CA GLU A 20 49.02 -29.56 -85.17
C GLU A 20 48.37 -30.94 -85.47
N LEU A 21 47.16 -31.18 -84.96
CA LEU A 21 46.42 -32.44 -85.14
C LEU A 21 45.58 -32.51 -86.42
N GLY A 22 45.38 -31.40 -87.12
CA GLY A 22 44.53 -31.35 -88.32
C GLY A 22 43.03 -31.54 -88.05
N ILE A 23 42.54 -31.15 -86.88
CA ILE A 23 41.14 -31.29 -86.48
C ILE A 23 40.24 -30.39 -87.34
N ASP A 24 39.12 -30.92 -87.82
CA ASP A 24 38.18 -30.20 -88.67
C ASP A 24 37.44 -29.07 -87.93
N GLN A 25 36.97 -28.08 -88.68
CA GLN A 25 36.35 -26.89 -88.13
C GLN A 25 35.03 -27.16 -87.39
N GLN A 26 34.28 -28.19 -87.78
CA GLN A 26 32.99 -28.52 -87.16
C GLN A 26 33.21 -29.04 -85.74
N TYR A 27 34.16 -29.96 -85.55
CA TYR A 27 34.52 -30.46 -84.23
C TYR A 27 35.07 -29.36 -83.32
N ARG A 28 35.95 -28.48 -83.84
CA ARG A 28 36.47 -27.33 -83.07
C ARG A 28 35.33 -26.44 -82.58
N GLN A 29 34.38 -26.12 -83.46
CA GLN A 29 33.22 -25.30 -83.11
C GLN A 29 32.36 -25.97 -82.03
N GLU A 30 32.15 -27.29 -82.11
CA GLU A 30 31.41 -28.04 -81.10
C GLU A 30 32.09 -27.96 -79.72
N GLN A 31 33.41 -28.18 -79.65
CA GLN A 31 34.16 -28.09 -78.39
C GLN A 31 34.16 -26.66 -77.81
N LEU A 32 34.29 -25.64 -78.66
CA LEU A 32 34.17 -24.23 -78.24
C LEU A 32 32.77 -23.90 -77.74
N ASN A 33 31.72 -24.43 -78.39
CA ASN A 33 30.34 -24.27 -77.94
C ASN A 33 30.13 -24.90 -76.57
N VAL A 34 30.63 -26.12 -76.34
CA VAL A 34 30.54 -26.80 -75.03
C VAL A 34 31.26 -25.99 -73.94
N ALA A 35 32.45 -25.47 -74.22
CA ALA A 35 33.19 -24.63 -73.28
C ALA A 35 32.44 -23.32 -72.97
N SER A 36 31.88 -22.67 -74.00
CA SER A 36 31.09 -21.45 -73.85
C SER A 36 29.84 -21.70 -72.99
N LEU A 37 29.13 -22.81 -73.22
CA LEU A 37 27.96 -23.20 -72.42
C LEU A 37 28.31 -23.38 -70.93
N LYS A 38 29.44 -24.03 -70.63
CA LYS A 38 29.91 -24.20 -69.24
C LYS A 38 30.25 -22.87 -68.56
N VAL A 39 30.87 -21.93 -69.28
CA VAL A 39 31.16 -20.59 -68.76
C VAL A 39 29.86 -19.84 -68.45
N VAL A 40 28.88 -19.91 -69.37
CA VAL A 40 27.55 -19.32 -69.15
C VAL A 40 26.90 -19.93 -67.92
N GLU A 41 26.91 -21.26 -67.77
CA GLU A 41 26.34 -21.96 -66.60
C GLU A 41 26.96 -21.49 -65.28
N ILE A 42 28.29 -21.36 -65.21
CA ILE A 42 28.99 -20.88 -64.00
C ILE A 42 28.56 -19.45 -63.66
N TYR A 43 28.55 -18.54 -64.64
CA TYR A 43 28.15 -17.15 -64.39
C TYR A 43 26.66 -17.00 -64.11
N SER A 44 25.80 -17.82 -64.72
CA SER A 44 24.37 -17.87 -64.41
C SER A 44 24.12 -18.36 -62.97
N HIS A 45 24.88 -19.36 -62.51
CA HIS A 45 24.80 -19.81 -61.12
C HIS A 45 25.27 -18.72 -60.14
N LEU A 46 26.38 -18.05 -60.43
CA LEU A 46 26.87 -16.93 -59.62
C LEU A 46 25.85 -15.79 -59.58
N LEU A 47 25.29 -15.40 -60.72
CA LEU A 47 24.26 -14.37 -60.81
C LEU A 47 23.04 -14.73 -59.95
N LYS A 48 22.52 -15.95 -60.09
CA LYS A 48 21.38 -16.43 -59.30
C LYS A 48 21.67 -16.39 -57.80
N LYS A 49 22.89 -16.75 -57.39
CA LYS A 49 23.29 -16.69 -55.97
C LYS A 49 23.28 -15.25 -55.46
N GLU A 50 23.84 -14.30 -56.21
CA GLU A 50 23.87 -12.89 -55.82
C GLU A 50 22.46 -12.25 -55.84
N GLU A 51 21.59 -12.66 -56.77
CA GLU A 51 20.18 -12.24 -56.81
C GLU A 51 19.43 -12.68 -55.55
N ILE A 52 19.58 -13.95 -55.14
CA ILE A 52 18.98 -14.46 -53.90
C ILE A 52 19.49 -13.68 -52.68
N TYR A 53 20.81 -13.47 -52.59
CA TYR A 53 21.39 -12.71 -51.48
C TYR A 53 20.85 -11.28 -51.42
N LYS A 54 20.77 -10.60 -52.56
CA LYS A 54 20.16 -9.27 -52.66
C LYS A 54 18.70 -9.27 -52.19
N ASP A 55 17.90 -10.23 -52.62
CA ASP A 55 16.49 -10.34 -52.24
C ASP A 55 16.31 -10.57 -50.74
N ASP A 56 17.19 -11.38 -50.12
CA ASP A 56 17.15 -11.64 -48.68
C ASP A 56 17.53 -10.39 -47.87
N ILE A 57 18.53 -9.62 -48.30
CA ILE A 57 18.85 -8.31 -47.69
C ILE A 57 17.67 -7.33 -47.82
N ILE A 58 16.98 -7.30 -48.96
CA ILE A 58 15.79 -6.44 -49.12
C ILE A 58 14.68 -6.84 -48.15
N LYS A 59 14.43 -8.15 -47.96
CA LYS A 59 13.44 -8.63 -46.98
C LYS A 59 13.83 -8.24 -45.55
N GLU A 60 15.10 -8.38 -45.20
CA GLU A 60 15.62 -7.99 -43.87
C GLU A 60 15.39 -6.50 -43.61
N ILE A 61 15.69 -5.64 -44.59
CA ILE A 61 15.43 -4.20 -44.54
C ILE A 61 13.93 -3.93 -44.33
N LEU A 62 13.04 -4.56 -45.11
CA LEU A 62 11.61 -4.35 -45.01
C LEU A 62 11.07 -4.75 -43.63
N HIS A 63 11.47 -5.92 -43.13
CA HIS A 63 11.06 -6.38 -41.81
C HIS A 63 11.63 -5.50 -40.69
N GLY A 64 12.88 -5.04 -40.85
CA GLY A 64 13.49 -4.10 -39.91
C GLY A 64 12.75 -2.76 -39.85
N LEU A 65 12.32 -2.23 -40.99
CA LEU A 65 11.50 -1.00 -41.06
C LEU A 65 10.12 -1.17 -40.41
N GLU A 66 9.45 -2.29 -40.67
CA GLU A 66 8.19 -2.64 -40.00
C GLU A 66 8.38 -2.69 -38.48
N SER A 67 9.42 -3.39 -38.03
CA SER A 67 9.78 -3.52 -36.62
C SER A 67 10.11 -2.17 -35.97
N LEU A 68 10.79 -1.25 -36.68
CA LEU A 68 11.02 0.12 -36.20
C LEU A 68 9.70 0.88 -36.03
N CYS A 69 8.80 0.79 -37.00
CA CYS A 69 7.49 1.45 -36.94
C CYS A 69 6.67 0.97 -35.73
N THR A 70 6.63 -0.34 -35.49
CA THR A 70 5.96 -0.93 -34.32
C THR A 70 6.60 -0.43 -33.02
N MET A 71 7.92 -0.54 -32.86
CA MET A 71 8.61 -0.10 -31.63
C MET A 71 8.44 1.40 -31.37
N SER A 72 8.50 2.23 -32.41
CA SER A 72 8.25 3.67 -32.30
C SER A 72 6.82 3.94 -31.83
N THR A 73 5.83 3.23 -32.39
CA THR A 73 4.42 3.35 -31.99
C THR A 73 4.22 2.96 -30.53
N GLU A 74 4.79 1.83 -30.09
CA GLU A 74 4.76 1.39 -28.68
C GLU A 74 5.40 2.41 -27.74
N LEU A 75 6.45 3.11 -28.18
CA LEU A 75 7.10 4.19 -27.43
C LEU A 75 6.34 5.53 -27.49
N GLY A 76 5.22 5.61 -28.21
CA GLY A 76 4.49 6.85 -28.47
C GLY A 76 5.28 7.86 -29.31
N GLU A 77 6.30 7.40 -30.03
CA GLU A 77 7.19 8.22 -30.84
C GLU A 77 6.76 8.12 -32.32
N THR A 78 6.73 9.26 -33.01
CA THR A 78 6.66 9.23 -34.46
C THR A 78 8.01 8.78 -35.00
N VAL A 79 8.01 7.93 -36.03
CA VAL A 79 9.23 7.61 -36.79
C VAL A 79 9.81 8.95 -37.27
N ASN A 80 10.96 9.35 -36.70
CA ASN A 80 11.50 10.69 -36.86
C ASN A 80 11.76 11.02 -38.33
N ASP A 81 11.26 12.16 -38.84
CA ASP A 81 11.58 12.67 -40.18
C ASP A 81 13.07 13.03 -40.37
N ASN A 82 13.89 12.93 -39.31
CA ASN A 82 15.33 13.17 -39.32
C ASN A 82 16.16 11.97 -39.82
N HIS A 83 15.53 10.97 -40.43
CA HIS A 83 16.27 9.86 -41.02
C HIS A 83 17.20 10.38 -42.12
N VAL A 84 18.48 10.04 -42.00
CA VAL A 84 19.42 10.11 -43.13
C VAL A 84 18.73 9.41 -44.30
N GLU A 85 18.66 10.08 -45.44
CA GLU A 85 17.87 9.60 -46.58
C GLU A 85 18.37 8.21 -46.96
N LEU A 86 17.63 7.15 -46.57
CA LEU A 86 17.99 5.76 -46.84
C LEU A 86 18.26 5.57 -48.33
N ALA A 87 17.60 6.36 -49.18
CA ALA A 87 17.81 6.41 -50.63
C ALA A 87 19.28 6.61 -51.04
N SER A 88 20.07 7.34 -50.25
CA SER A 88 21.49 7.61 -50.50
C SER A 88 22.43 6.45 -50.15
N MET A 89 21.97 5.47 -49.37
CA MET A 89 22.76 4.33 -48.90
C MET A 89 22.61 3.10 -49.80
N ASN A 90 23.65 2.27 -49.87
CA ASN A 90 23.57 0.94 -50.47
C ASN A 90 22.82 -0.06 -49.55
N LEU A 91 22.49 -1.25 -50.06
CA LEU A 91 21.66 -2.21 -49.32
C LEU A 91 22.29 -2.66 -47.99
N LEU A 92 23.60 -2.89 -47.94
CA LEU A 92 24.28 -3.34 -46.72
C LEU A 92 24.32 -2.21 -45.68
N GLU A 93 24.65 -0.99 -46.12
CA GLU A 93 24.60 0.21 -45.26
C GLU A 93 23.20 0.44 -44.66
N ARG A 94 22.14 0.25 -45.46
CA ARG A 94 20.75 0.35 -44.96
C ARG A 94 20.45 -0.70 -43.89
N SER A 95 20.88 -1.95 -44.11
CA SER A 95 20.65 -3.03 -43.15
C SER A 95 21.34 -2.75 -41.82
N GLU A 96 22.61 -2.34 -41.86
CA GLU A 96 23.38 -1.97 -40.67
C GLU A 96 22.77 -0.78 -39.92
N TYR A 97 22.35 0.26 -40.65
CA TYR A 97 21.68 1.42 -40.07
C TYR A 97 20.38 1.04 -39.36
N ILE A 98 19.54 0.22 -40.01
CA ILE A 98 18.27 -0.22 -39.43
C ILE A 98 18.50 -1.03 -38.16
N GLU A 99 19.45 -1.96 -38.15
CA GLU A 99 19.72 -2.75 -36.93
C GLU A 99 20.29 -1.89 -35.79
N MET A 100 21.13 -0.89 -36.11
CA MET A 100 21.59 0.10 -35.13
C MET A 100 20.41 0.87 -34.51
N GLU A 101 19.48 1.38 -35.32
CA GLU A 101 18.30 2.10 -34.81
C GLU A 101 17.39 1.18 -33.98
N ARG A 102 17.20 -0.07 -34.40
CA ARG A 102 16.43 -1.06 -33.62
C ARG A 102 17.06 -1.33 -32.26
N SER A 103 18.39 -1.44 -32.20
CA SER A 103 19.10 -1.61 -30.93
C SER A 103 18.86 -0.43 -29.96
N LYS A 104 18.85 0.81 -30.49
CA LYS A 104 18.53 2.01 -29.69
C LYS A 104 17.09 2.00 -29.17
N LEU A 105 16.11 1.66 -30.02
CA LEU A 105 14.71 1.57 -29.59
C LEU A 105 14.51 0.45 -28.57
N ARG A 106 15.06 -0.76 -28.80
CA ARG A 106 14.97 -1.87 -27.84
C ARG A 106 15.47 -1.48 -26.45
N LYS A 107 16.63 -0.81 -26.38
CA LYS A 107 17.18 -0.34 -25.09
C LYS A 107 16.21 0.63 -24.41
N ARG A 108 15.68 1.61 -25.15
CA ARG A 108 14.73 2.59 -24.60
C ARG A 108 13.43 1.94 -24.13
N THR A 109 12.91 0.96 -24.88
CA THR A 109 11.74 0.16 -24.51
C THR A 109 11.99 -0.58 -23.20
N GLN A 110 13.13 -1.25 -23.05
CA GLN A 110 13.50 -1.93 -21.81
C GLN A 110 13.60 -0.96 -20.62
N ASP A 111 14.26 0.18 -20.81
CA ASP A 111 14.38 1.21 -19.76
C ASP A 111 13.00 1.72 -19.32
N ARG A 112 12.08 1.97 -20.25
CA ARG A 112 10.72 2.46 -19.94
C ARG A 112 9.83 1.37 -19.34
N MET A 113 9.94 0.13 -19.80
CA MET A 113 9.23 -1.03 -19.24
C MET A 113 9.57 -1.19 -17.76
N ALA A 114 10.85 -1.15 -17.40
CA ALA A 114 11.28 -1.26 -16.00
C ALA A 114 10.69 -0.14 -15.12
N ILE A 115 10.64 1.10 -15.63
CA ILE A 115 10.01 2.24 -14.92
C ILE A 115 8.51 2.01 -14.74
N ILE A 116 7.82 1.51 -15.76
CA ILE A 116 6.38 1.24 -15.69
C ILE A 116 6.08 0.15 -14.67
N GLU A 117 6.81 -0.97 -14.72
CA GLU A 117 6.67 -2.08 -13.75
C GLU A 117 6.91 -1.61 -12.31
N GLU A 118 7.94 -0.78 -12.09
CA GLU A 118 8.21 -0.20 -10.77
C GLU A 118 7.07 0.72 -10.30
N LEU A 119 6.54 1.57 -11.17
CA LEU A 119 5.43 2.47 -10.84
C LEU A 119 4.15 1.68 -10.53
N GLU A 120 3.84 0.66 -11.31
CA GLU A 120 2.67 -0.20 -11.10
C GLU A 120 2.78 -0.98 -9.78
N SER A 121 3.95 -1.56 -9.49
CA SER A 121 4.20 -2.23 -8.21
C SER A 121 4.02 -1.29 -7.02
N ASN A 122 4.58 -0.08 -7.09
CA ASN A 122 4.44 0.90 -6.02
C ASN A 122 2.98 1.34 -5.81
N ILE A 123 2.21 1.50 -6.89
CA ILE A 123 0.79 1.82 -6.83
C ILE A 123 0.01 0.68 -6.17
N ASP A 124 0.31 -0.57 -6.53
CA ASP A 124 -0.36 -1.76 -5.97
C ASP A 124 -0.06 -1.93 -4.48
N ASP A 125 1.19 -1.74 -4.06
CA ASP A 125 1.59 -1.84 -2.65
C ASP A 125 0.86 -0.81 -1.77
N ILE A 126 0.77 0.45 -2.22
CA ILE A 126 0.02 1.50 -1.51
C ILE A 126 -1.49 1.22 -1.54
N SER A 127 -2.01 0.70 -2.66
CA SER A 127 -3.44 0.34 -2.78
C SER A 127 -3.83 -0.75 -1.79
N LYS A 128 -2.96 -1.77 -1.62
CA LYS A 128 -3.12 -2.85 -0.65
C LYS A 128 -3.08 -2.35 0.79
N GLU A 129 -2.17 -1.42 1.11
CA GLU A 129 -2.08 -0.82 2.45
C GLU A 129 -3.37 -0.08 2.85
N MET A 130 -3.99 0.63 1.90
CA MET A 130 -5.26 1.33 2.13
C MET A 130 -6.50 0.42 2.01
N GLU A 131 -6.32 -0.87 1.73
CA GLU A 131 -7.39 -1.82 1.37
C GLU A 131 -8.39 -1.22 0.37
N LEU A 132 -7.89 -0.45 -0.61
CA LEU A 132 -8.71 -0.01 -1.72
C LEU A 132 -9.07 -1.25 -2.54
N ARG A 133 -10.12 -1.99 -2.13
CA ARG A 133 -10.72 -3.05 -2.93
C ARG A 133 -11.22 -2.40 -4.22
N ASP A 134 -10.48 -2.61 -5.30
CA ASP A 134 -10.91 -2.45 -6.70
C ASP A 134 -11.79 -1.23 -7.03
N LEU A 135 -11.57 -0.09 -6.38
CA LEU A 135 -11.92 1.21 -6.98
C LEU A 135 -11.11 1.45 -8.28
N ASN A 136 -10.07 0.63 -8.51
CA ASN A 136 -9.25 0.59 -9.71
C ASN A 136 -9.81 -0.31 -10.83
N GLN A 137 -10.88 -1.10 -10.61
CA GLN A 137 -11.59 -1.78 -11.70
C GLN A 137 -12.61 -0.88 -12.43
N SER A 138 -12.68 0.42 -12.09
CA SER A 138 -13.50 1.38 -12.86
C SER A 138 -12.74 2.06 -14.01
N HIS A 139 -11.49 1.67 -14.28
CA HIS A 139 -10.91 1.87 -15.60
C HIS A 139 -10.86 0.49 -16.25
N MET A 140 -11.87 0.24 -17.08
CA MET A 140 -11.79 -0.53 -18.31
C MET A 140 -10.42 -1.17 -18.49
N ASP A 141 -10.31 -2.49 -18.35
CA ASP A 141 -9.74 -3.35 -19.39
C ASP A 141 -8.66 -2.72 -20.32
N GLU A 142 -7.72 -1.96 -19.76
CA GLU A 142 -6.61 -1.34 -20.50
C GLU A 142 -5.59 -2.41 -20.85
N SER A 143 -5.57 -3.50 -20.08
CA SER A 143 -4.90 -4.75 -20.45
C SER A 143 -5.52 -5.44 -21.67
N ASN A 144 -6.74 -5.06 -22.06
CA ASN A 144 -7.45 -5.60 -23.24
C ASN A 144 -7.45 -4.65 -24.45
N ILE A 145 -6.91 -3.42 -24.33
CA ILE A 145 -6.69 -2.54 -25.49
C ILE A 145 -5.27 -2.76 -26.02
N GLN A 146 -5.09 -3.91 -26.68
CA GLN A 146 -4.29 -4.09 -27.89
C GLN A 146 -2.99 -3.25 -28.03
N GLY A 147 -1.98 -3.54 -27.22
CA GLY A 147 -0.61 -3.08 -27.47
C GLY A 147 0.17 -2.80 -26.19
N ASN A 148 1.49 -3.02 -26.24
CA ASN A 148 2.37 -2.57 -25.18
C ASN A 148 2.55 -1.04 -25.30
N ASP A 149 2.04 -0.27 -24.34
CA ASP A 149 2.20 1.19 -24.28
C ASP A 149 3.38 1.57 -23.36
N TYR A 150 4.51 1.92 -23.96
CA TYR A 150 5.72 2.41 -23.31
C TYR A 150 5.93 3.91 -23.57
N SER A 151 4.85 4.65 -23.79
CA SER A 151 4.89 6.09 -24.02
C SER A 151 5.32 6.88 -22.77
N VAL A 152 5.83 8.09 -23.00
CA VAL A 152 6.14 9.02 -21.91
C VAL A 152 4.85 9.49 -21.22
N GLU A 153 3.75 9.54 -21.97
CA GLU A 153 2.40 9.83 -21.52
C GLU A 153 1.93 8.80 -20.49
N LYS A 154 2.11 7.48 -20.75
CA LYS A 154 1.81 6.41 -19.79
C LYS A 154 2.63 6.54 -18.52
N ILE A 155 3.93 6.76 -18.63
CA ILE A 155 4.80 6.99 -17.45
C ILE A 155 4.32 8.21 -16.66
N SER A 156 3.94 9.29 -17.34
CA SER A 156 3.46 10.52 -16.71
C SER A 156 2.11 10.32 -16.02
N SER A 157 1.21 9.55 -16.59
CA SER A 157 -0.09 9.23 -15.99
C SER A 157 0.07 8.36 -14.75
N LEU A 158 0.94 7.33 -14.80
CA LEU A 158 1.28 6.49 -13.67
C LEU A 158 1.93 7.29 -12.54
N LYS A 159 2.88 8.19 -12.84
CA LYS A 159 3.49 9.09 -11.84
C LYS A 159 2.45 9.98 -11.16
N LYS A 160 1.52 10.57 -11.92
CA LYS A 160 0.42 11.39 -11.36
C LYS A 160 -0.48 10.55 -10.45
N ARG A 161 -0.82 9.34 -10.87
CA ARG A 161 -1.62 8.39 -10.07
C ARG A 161 -0.88 8.01 -8.78
N LEU A 162 0.41 7.71 -8.85
CA LEU A 162 1.24 7.41 -7.69
C LEU A 162 1.26 8.59 -6.70
N GLN A 163 1.42 9.82 -7.18
CA GLN A 163 1.37 11.01 -6.32
C GLN A 163 0.00 11.19 -5.65
N LEU A 164 -1.09 10.99 -6.41
CA LEU A 164 -2.45 11.10 -5.88
C LEU A 164 -2.69 10.07 -4.77
N ILE A 165 -2.37 8.80 -5.02
CA ILE A 165 -2.62 7.73 -4.05
C ILE A 165 -1.71 7.86 -2.82
N GLN A 166 -0.47 8.32 -2.99
CA GLN A 166 0.42 8.66 -1.88
C GLN A 166 -0.15 9.79 -1.01
N SER A 167 -0.71 10.83 -1.62
CA SER A 167 -1.37 11.93 -0.90
C SER A 167 -2.57 11.43 -0.09
N GLN A 168 -3.40 10.57 -0.69
CA GLN A 168 -4.55 9.97 -0.01
C GLN A 168 -4.11 9.08 1.16
N ARG A 169 -3.08 8.25 0.96
CA ARG A 169 -2.49 7.40 2.00
C ARG A 169 -1.94 8.22 3.16
N ASN A 170 -1.26 9.32 2.87
CA ASN A 170 -0.74 10.22 3.89
C ASN A 170 -1.87 10.90 4.70
N GLU A 171 -2.91 11.38 4.02
CA GLU A 171 -4.08 11.96 4.69
C GLU A 171 -4.80 10.94 5.58
N ALA A 172 -5.01 9.72 5.08
CA ALA A 172 -5.59 8.63 5.86
C ALA A 172 -4.73 8.29 7.09
N PHE A 173 -3.42 8.19 6.92
CA PHE A 173 -2.48 7.94 8.01
C PHE A 173 -2.58 9.01 9.11
N ILE A 174 -2.59 10.28 8.75
CA ILE A 174 -2.69 11.39 9.72
C ILE A 174 -3.99 11.27 10.52
N LYS A 175 -5.14 11.09 9.84
CA LYS A 175 -6.45 10.96 10.49
C LYS A 175 -6.50 9.76 11.45
N VAL A 176 -6.02 8.60 11.00
CA VAL A 176 -5.97 7.39 11.83
C VAL A 176 -5.05 7.60 13.03
N GLN A 177 -3.87 8.20 12.83
CA GLN A 177 -2.93 8.48 13.90
C GLN A 177 -3.50 9.47 14.94
N GLU A 178 -4.20 10.51 14.52
CA GLU A 178 -4.85 11.48 15.40
C GLU A 178 -5.88 10.81 16.31
N ILE A 179 -6.78 10.00 15.76
CA ILE A 179 -7.78 9.27 16.55
C ILE A 179 -7.10 8.28 17.51
N CYS A 180 -6.04 7.60 17.05
CA CYS A 180 -5.29 6.69 17.92
C CYS A 180 -4.63 7.43 19.10
N LYS A 181 -4.10 8.65 18.88
CA LYS A 181 -3.58 9.50 19.96
C LYS A 181 -4.68 9.86 20.96
N GLU A 182 -5.86 10.24 20.49
CA GLU A 182 -7.01 10.54 21.36
C GLU A 182 -7.46 9.32 22.18
N ILE A 183 -7.54 8.14 21.55
CA ILE A 183 -7.84 6.88 22.25
C ILE A 183 -6.80 6.60 23.33
N CYS A 184 -5.51 6.81 23.04
CA CYS A 184 -4.45 6.59 24.04
C CYS A 184 -4.57 7.55 25.23
N LEU A 185 -4.93 8.83 25.00
CA LEU A 185 -5.17 9.79 26.08
C LEU A 185 -6.37 9.37 26.94
N LEU A 186 -7.46 8.90 26.32
CA LEU A 186 -8.62 8.37 27.04
C LEU A 186 -8.26 7.11 27.85
N TRP A 187 -7.42 6.22 27.30
CA TRP A 187 -6.91 5.07 28.06
C TRP A 187 -6.06 5.47 29.26
N GLU A 188 -5.18 6.47 29.11
CA GLU A 188 -4.38 7.01 30.21
C GLU A 188 -5.29 7.63 31.30
N GLU A 189 -6.30 8.42 30.90
CA GLU A 189 -7.26 9.08 31.81
C GLU A 189 -8.16 8.07 32.56
N LEU A 190 -8.67 7.06 31.85
CA LEU A 190 -9.53 6.01 32.39
C LEU A 190 -8.75 4.84 33.03
N ARG A 191 -7.42 4.88 32.99
CA ARG A 191 -6.51 3.80 33.43
C ARG A 191 -6.82 2.45 32.78
N PHE A 192 -7.23 2.46 31.52
CA PHE A 192 -7.43 1.24 30.73
C PHE A 192 -6.10 0.74 30.17
N SER A 193 -5.94 -0.59 30.20
CA SER A 193 -4.80 -1.25 29.59
C SER A 193 -5.23 -1.89 28.27
N PRO A 194 -4.48 -1.70 27.17
CA PRO A 194 -4.76 -2.39 25.91
C PRO A 194 -4.45 -3.88 26.02
N GLU A 195 -5.40 -4.74 25.67
CA GLU A 195 -5.31 -6.20 25.84
C GLU A 195 -5.20 -6.94 24.51
N THR A 196 -5.94 -6.48 23.50
CA THR A 196 -6.02 -7.11 22.18
C THR A 196 -4.87 -6.66 21.28
N ASP A 197 -4.56 -7.46 20.26
CA ASP A 197 -3.49 -7.11 19.31
C ASP A 197 -3.83 -5.85 18.51
N PHE A 198 -5.12 -5.64 18.19
CA PHE A 198 -5.58 -4.40 17.57
C PHE A 198 -5.30 -3.17 18.45
N GLU A 199 -5.48 -3.29 19.77
CA GLU A 199 -5.20 -2.20 20.70
C GLU A 199 -3.71 -1.94 20.88
N LYS A 200 -2.87 -2.98 20.81
CA LYS A 200 -1.41 -2.80 20.76
C LYS A 200 -0.99 -2.05 19.50
N SER A 201 -1.59 -2.37 18.35
CA SER A 201 -1.34 -1.64 17.11
C SER A 201 -1.74 -0.15 17.18
N ILE A 202 -2.72 0.22 18.02
CA ILE A 202 -3.10 1.62 18.29
C ILE A 202 -1.98 2.34 19.04
N LEU A 203 -1.29 1.66 19.96
CA LEU A 203 -0.09 2.21 20.60
C LEU A 203 1.06 2.38 19.60
N ASP A 204 1.26 1.40 18.73
CA ASP A 204 2.36 1.44 17.76
C ASP A 204 2.21 2.61 16.77
N ILE A 205 0.99 2.88 16.29
CA ILE A 205 0.76 3.97 15.35
C ILE A 205 0.93 5.36 15.98
N LYS A 206 0.78 5.48 17.31
CA LYS A 206 1.00 6.75 18.05
C LYS A 206 2.41 7.30 17.80
N TYR A 207 3.39 6.42 17.64
CA TYR A 207 4.81 6.75 17.49
C TYR A 207 5.37 6.48 16.09
N SER A 208 4.56 5.98 15.16
CA SER A 208 5.02 5.69 13.80
C SER A 208 5.18 6.96 12.97
N SER A 209 6.17 6.93 12.06
CA SER A 209 6.35 7.96 11.03
C SER A 209 5.44 7.64 9.83
N ILE A 210 4.96 8.70 9.17
CA ILE A 210 4.15 8.62 7.93
C ILE A 210 4.90 7.95 6.76
N GLU A 211 6.23 7.92 6.82
CA GLU A 211 7.08 7.28 5.82
C GLU A 211 7.09 5.75 5.95
N ASN A 212 6.75 5.23 7.14
CA ASN A 212 6.72 3.81 7.40
C ASN A 212 5.35 3.23 7.05
N ARG A 213 5.33 1.93 6.74
CA ARG A 213 4.08 1.18 6.61
C ARG A 213 3.29 1.26 7.91
N SER A 214 2.00 1.56 7.79
CA SER A 214 1.12 1.66 8.95
C SER A 214 0.98 0.30 9.66
N PRO A 215 1.06 0.25 11.01
CA PRO A 215 0.81 -0.98 11.77
C PRO A 215 -0.68 -1.33 11.82
N ILE A 216 -1.55 -0.40 11.44
CA ILE A 216 -3.00 -0.57 11.34
C ILE A 216 -3.43 -0.31 9.89
N SER A 217 -4.41 -1.06 9.41
CA SER A 217 -5.06 -0.82 8.11
C SER A 217 -5.58 0.62 7.98
N LEU A 218 -5.29 1.28 6.86
CA LEU A 218 -5.73 2.66 6.58
C LEU A 218 -7.11 2.71 5.90
N SER A 219 -7.85 1.60 5.93
CA SER A 219 -9.16 1.51 5.31
C SER A 219 -10.23 2.30 6.05
N LEU A 220 -11.27 2.72 5.32
CA LEU A 220 -12.41 3.45 5.90
C LEU A 220 -13.11 2.62 6.99
N ALA A 221 -13.15 1.29 6.84
CA ALA A 221 -13.71 0.40 7.84
C ALA A 221 -12.94 0.50 9.17
N THR A 222 -11.60 0.48 9.10
CA THR A 222 -10.75 0.61 10.28
C THR A 222 -10.91 1.97 10.95
N PHE A 223 -10.98 3.04 10.15
CA PHE A 223 -11.28 4.38 10.65
C PHE A 223 -12.60 4.42 11.44
N HIS A 224 -13.68 3.83 10.91
CA HIS A 224 -14.95 3.76 11.63
C HIS A 224 -14.91 2.94 12.92
N VAL A 225 -14.11 1.87 12.97
CA VAL A 225 -13.90 1.08 14.18
C VAL A 225 -13.20 1.91 15.26
N LEU A 226 -12.19 2.69 14.88
CA LEU A 226 -11.48 3.59 15.79
C LEU A 226 -12.39 4.71 16.30
N GLU A 227 -13.17 5.34 15.43
CA GLU A 227 -14.19 6.34 15.78
C GLU A 227 -15.19 5.81 16.82
N GLN A 228 -15.77 4.63 16.56
CA GLN A 228 -16.70 3.99 17.49
C GLN A 228 -16.04 3.69 18.84
N LYS A 229 -14.76 3.32 18.83
CA LYS A 229 -14.01 3.04 20.05
C LYS A 229 -13.77 4.31 20.86
N ARG A 230 -13.33 5.39 20.20
CA ARG A 230 -13.18 6.71 20.82
C ARG A 230 -14.49 7.16 21.46
N GLU A 231 -15.60 7.03 20.75
CA GLU A 231 -16.91 7.45 21.24
C GLU A 231 -17.33 6.65 22.49
N LYS A 232 -17.15 5.33 22.47
CA LYS A 232 -17.42 4.49 23.66
C LYS A 232 -16.57 4.91 24.87
N LEU A 233 -15.30 5.24 24.65
CA LEU A 233 -14.42 5.71 25.73
C LEU A 233 -14.86 7.07 26.27
N ASN A 234 -15.31 8.00 25.41
CA ASN A 234 -15.85 9.28 25.85
C ASN A 234 -17.12 9.11 26.69
N ILE A 235 -18.04 8.22 26.29
CA ILE A 235 -19.24 7.91 27.07
C ILE A 235 -18.85 7.39 28.46
N ILE A 236 -17.92 6.43 28.54
CA ILE A 236 -17.42 5.90 29.81
C ILE A 236 -16.79 7.01 30.66
N ARG A 237 -16.00 7.89 30.06
CA ARG A 237 -15.40 9.04 30.75
C ARG A 237 -16.45 9.96 31.33
N GLU A 238 -17.49 10.28 30.58
CA GLU A 238 -18.60 11.14 31.05
C GLU A 238 -19.37 10.47 32.21
N GLU A 239 -19.68 9.18 32.09
CA GLU A 239 -20.32 8.39 33.16
C GLU A 239 -19.46 8.37 34.43
N HIS A 240 -18.16 8.09 34.28
CA HIS A 240 -17.19 8.06 35.38
C HIS A 240 -17.08 9.43 36.05
N GLN A 241 -16.98 10.51 35.27
CA GLN A 241 -16.93 11.88 35.78
C GLN A 241 -18.19 12.24 36.56
N GLN A 242 -19.36 11.84 36.08
CA GLN A 242 -20.62 12.03 36.80
C GLN A 242 -20.63 11.26 38.12
N MET A 243 -20.27 9.97 38.12
CA MET A 243 -20.22 9.14 39.33
C MET A 243 -19.26 9.72 40.37
N VAL A 244 -18.04 10.08 39.97
CA VAL A 244 -17.04 10.69 40.87
C VAL A 244 -17.57 11.99 41.47
N THR A 245 -18.22 12.84 40.68
CA THR A 245 -18.81 14.09 41.15
C THR A 245 -19.93 13.86 42.16
N GLU A 246 -20.85 12.92 41.88
CA GLU A 246 -21.93 12.54 42.79
C GLU A 246 -21.40 11.94 44.10
N TYR A 247 -20.36 11.11 44.02
CA TYR A 247 -19.74 10.51 45.19
C TYR A 247 -18.98 11.53 46.02
N ALA A 248 -18.24 12.44 45.40
CA ALA A 248 -17.59 13.55 46.09
C ALA A 248 -18.62 14.39 46.88
N GLN A 249 -19.76 14.73 46.26
CA GLN A 249 -20.84 15.44 46.94
C GLN A 249 -21.40 14.67 48.15
N LYS A 250 -21.65 13.36 48.00
CA LYS A 250 -22.16 12.51 49.09
C LYS A 250 -21.14 12.38 50.23
N ILE A 251 -19.85 12.25 49.92
CA ILE A 251 -18.78 12.16 50.92
C ILE A 251 -18.64 13.47 51.68
N THR A 252 -18.65 14.62 50.98
CA THR A 252 -18.59 15.94 51.63
C THR A 252 -19.75 16.13 52.60
N GLN A 253 -20.99 15.80 52.19
CA GLN A 253 -22.15 15.87 53.09
C GLN A 253 -22.01 14.99 54.34
N LEU A 254 -21.42 13.80 54.20
CA LEU A 254 -21.18 12.90 55.33
C LEU A 254 -20.10 13.43 56.26
N TRP A 255 -19.02 13.99 55.72
CA TRP A 255 -17.96 14.61 56.52
C TRP A 255 -18.43 15.87 57.24
N ASP A 256 -19.28 16.68 56.60
CA ASP A 256 -19.92 17.83 57.25
C ASP A 256 -20.81 17.40 58.42
N ALA A 257 -21.48 16.24 58.31
CA ALA A 257 -22.26 15.67 59.41
C ALA A 257 -21.40 15.06 60.52
N MET A 258 -20.13 14.76 60.26
CA MET A 258 -19.19 14.14 61.21
C MET A 258 -18.14 15.10 61.75
N ASP A 259 -18.19 16.39 61.38
CA ASP A 259 -17.17 17.40 61.70
C ASP A 259 -15.73 16.94 61.36
N THR A 260 -15.57 16.22 60.24
CA THR A 260 -14.26 15.69 59.81
C THR A 260 -13.31 16.85 59.45
N PRO A 261 -12.07 16.88 59.99
CA PRO A 261 -11.14 17.98 59.79
C PRO A 261 -10.57 18.01 58.36
N GLU A 262 -10.20 19.22 57.90
CA GLU A 262 -9.88 19.49 56.48
C GLU A 262 -8.65 18.72 55.97
N ASP A 263 -7.67 18.47 56.84
CA ASP A 263 -6.46 17.71 56.52
C ASP A 263 -6.76 16.24 56.18
N GLU A 264 -7.72 15.62 56.87
CA GLU A 264 -8.20 14.28 56.54
C GLU A 264 -8.94 14.26 55.20
N ARG A 265 -9.73 15.30 54.90
CA ARG A 265 -10.47 15.44 53.63
C ARG A 265 -9.51 15.58 52.44
N GLU A 266 -8.50 16.43 52.56
CA GLU A 266 -7.49 16.66 51.52
C GLU A 266 -6.63 15.40 51.26
N SER A 267 -6.26 14.68 52.34
CA SER A 267 -5.54 13.41 52.22
C SER A 267 -6.34 12.34 51.48
N PHE A 268 -7.66 12.35 51.59
CA PHE A 268 -8.54 11.43 50.88
C PHE A 268 -8.60 11.75 49.39
N PHE A 269 -8.98 12.98 49.02
CA PHE A 269 -9.16 13.35 47.62
C PHE A 269 -7.87 13.25 46.81
N SER A 270 -6.72 13.56 47.41
CA SER A 270 -5.41 13.38 46.75
C SER A 270 -5.11 11.91 46.41
N LYS A 271 -5.63 10.95 47.19
CA LYS A 271 -5.44 9.51 46.96
C LYS A 271 -6.52 8.89 46.06
N THR A 272 -7.71 9.50 45.99
CA THR A 272 -8.85 9.01 45.19
C THR A 272 -9.15 9.91 44.00
N ALA A 273 -8.14 10.57 43.43
CA ALA A 273 -8.29 11.38 42.23
C ALA A 273 -8.20 10.53 40.95
N GLY A 274 -9.00 10.89 39.94
CA GLY A 274 -9.00 10.29 38.61
C GLY A 274 -10.34 9.67 38.21
N LEU A 275 -10.38 9.11 37.00
CA LEU A 275 -11.56 8.49 36.39
C LEU A 275 -11.38 6.98 36.16
N GLY A 276 -10.40 6.36 36.81
CA GLY A 276 -10.21 4.92 36.74
C GLY A 276 -11.33 4.16 37.44
N PHE A 277 -11.67 2.97 36.93
CA PHE A 277 -12.68 2.11 37.56
C PHE A 277 -12.28 1.70 38.98
N ASP A 278 -10.97 1.53 39.23
CA ASP A 278 -10.37 1.29 40.55
C ASP A 278 -10.71 2.42 41.55
N VAL A 279 -10.70 3.67 41.10
CA VAL A 279 -11.05 4.84 41.92
C VAL A 279 -12.55 4.84 42.24
N ILE A 280 -13.39 4.60 41.23
CA ILE A 280 -14.86 4.57 41.39
C ILE A 280 -15.28 3.46 42.35
N GLU A 281 -14.69 2.27 42.23
CA GLU A 281 -14.96 1.14 43.12
C GLU A 281 -14.51 1.44 44.56
N ALA A 282 -13.30 2.00 44.75
CA ALA A 282 -12.81 2.37 46.06
C ALA A 282 -13.71 3.40 46.76
N VAL A 283 -14.16 4.43 46.03
CA VAL A 283 -15.06 5.47 46.56
C VAL A 283 -16.44 4.89 46.89
N CYS A 284 -16.98 3.97 46.06
CA CYS A 284 -18.22 3.26 46.35
C CYS A 284 -18.15 2.48 47.67
N ILE A 285 -17.09 1.71 47.88
CA ILE A 285 -16.89 0.87 49.08
C ILE A 285 -16.87 1.76 50.32
N ILE A 286 -16.22 2.91 50.25
CA ILE A 286 -16.09 3.84 51.38
C ILE A 286 -17.42 4.48 51.74
N ILE A 287 -18.23 4.88 50.74
CA ILE A 287 -19.60 5.36 50.99
C ILE A 287 -20.46 4.29 51.68
N LEU A 288 -20.35 3.02 51.26
CA LEU A 288 -21.05 1.91 51.91
C LEU A 288 -20.56 1.69 53.34
N TYR A 289 -19.26 1.75 53.57
CA TYR A 289 -18.67 1.58 54.90
C TYR A 289 -19.09 2.70 55.86
N ILE A 290 -19.06 3.97 55.43
CA ILE A 290 -19.48 5.11 56.25
C ILE A 290 -20.97 4.99 56.59
N LYS A 291 -21.83 4.59 55.63
CA LYS A 291 -23.26 4.34 55.90
C LYS A 291 -23.47 3.25 56.96
N LEU A 292 -22.76 2.13 56.85
CA LEU A 292 -22.85 1.04 57.82
C LEU A 292 -22.36 1.46 59.22
N PHE A 293 -21.25 2.20 59.28
CA PHE A 293 -20.69 2.67 60.54
C PHE A 293 -21.64 3.66 61.23
N ASN A 294 -22.23 4.60 60.48
CA ASN A 294 -23.17 5.59 61.01
C ASN A 294 -24.46 4.92 61.54
N ILE A 295 -24.99 3.90 60.86
CA ILE A 295 -26.11 3.08 61.38
C ILE A 295 -25.74 2.39 62.69
N SER A 296 -24.52 1.83 62.80
CA SER A 296 -24.06 1.19 64.04
C SER A 296 -23.90 2.20 65.19
N TYR A 297 -23.40 3.40 64.90
CA TYR A 297 -23.18 4.45 65.89
C TYR A 297 -24.49 5.00 66.44
N ILE A 298 -25.48 5.24 65.56
CA ILE A 298 -26.83 5.64 65.95
C ILE A 298 -27.51 4.54 66.79
N ASN A 299 -27.38 3.26 66.40
CA ASN A 299 -27.92 2.15 67.18
C ASN A 299 -27.27 2.01 68.56
N ASN A 300 -25.96 2.23 68.68
CA ASN A 300 -25.28 2.18 69.98
C ASN A 300 -25.68 3.34 70.90
N ASN A 301 -25.83 4.55 70.37
CA ASN A 301 -26.29 5.70 71.15
C ASN A 301 -27.75 5.55 71.60
N ASN A 302 -28.63 4.98 70.77
CA ASN A 302 -30.00 4.68 71.18
C ASN A 302 -30.07 3.58 72.26
N ASN A 303 -29.18 2.59 72.23
CA ASN A 303 -29.13 1.55 73.27
C ASN A 303 -28.58 2.09 74.59
N ASN A 304 -27.60 2.99 74.56
CA ASN A 304 -27.06 3.62 75.77
C ASN A 304 -28.05 4.59 76.42
N ASN A 305 -28.87 5.29 75.63
CA ASN A 305 -29.88 6.21 76.17
C ASN A 305 -31.06 5.44 76.81
N ASN A 306 -31.37 4.24 76.32
CA ASN A 306 -32.42 3.41 76.91
C ASN A 306 -31.97 2.74 78.23
N ASN A 307 -30.66 2.50 78.42
CA ASN A 307 -30.14 1.94 79.66
C ASN A 307 -30.00 3.00 80.79
N ASN A 308 -29.85 4.28 80.44
CA ASN A 308 -29.78 5.37 81.43
C ASN A 308 -31.17 5.81 81.94
N ASN A 309 -32.24 5.54 81.19
CA ASN A 309 -33.61 5.87 81.61
C ASN A 309 -34.24 4.81 82.53
N ASN A 310 -33.65 3.61 82.64
CA ASN A 310 -34.17 2.55 83.52
C ASN A 310 -33.59 2.59 84.94
N ASN A 311 -32.61 3.47 85.22
CA ASN A 311 -32.00 3.58 86.55
C ASN A 311 -32.52 4.79 87.38
N ASN A 312 -33.45 5.58 86.84
CA ASN A 312 -34.00 6.75 87.54
C ASN A 312 -35.51 6.66 87.86
N ASN A 313 -36.15 5.51 87.64
CA ASN A 313 -37.60 5.35 87.86
C ASN A 313 -38.01 4.32 88.92
N ASN A 314 -37.08 3.86 89.78
CA ASN A 314 -37.40 2.89 90.83
C ASN A 314 -37.53 3.49 92.25
N ASN A 315 -37.85 4.77 92.37
CA ASN A 315 -38.07 5.37 93.69
C ASN A 315 -39.21 6.38 93.73
N ASN A 316 -40.40 6.05 93.19
CA ASN A 316 -41.64 6.66 93.66
C ASN A 316 -42.90 5.94 93.15
N ASN A 317 -43.35 4.87 93.82
CA ASN A 317 -44.79 4.67 94.06
C ASN A 317 -45.06 3.47 94.96
N ASN A 318 -45.18 3.70 96.26
CA ASN A 318 -45.89 2.79 97.14
C ASN A 318 -46.68 3.59 98.17
N ASN A 319 -47.83 4.12 97.77
CA ASN A 319 -49.03 4.17 98.59
C ASN A 319 -50.14 4.83 97.78
N ASN A 320 -51.26 4.14 97.56
CA ASN A 320 -52.49 4.42 98.29
C ASN A 320 -53.73 3.88 97.55
N ASN A 321 -54.58 3.23 98.35
CA ASN A 321 -56.03 3.09 98.24
C ASN A 321 -56.67 2.24 97.13
N ASN A 322 -56.84 0.97 97.53
CA ASN A 322 -58.07 0.19 97.46
C ASN A 322 -59.31 0.99 97.95
N ASN A 323 -60.35 1.17 97.12
CA ASN A 323 -61.73 1.12 97.61
C ASN A 323 -62.76 0.93 96.48
N ASN A 324 -63.68 -0.02 96.73
CA ASN A 324 -65.04 -0.22 96.21
C ASN A 324 -65.28 -0.27 94.68
N ASN A 325 -65.65 -1.41 94.10
CA ASN A 325 -66.87 -2.23 94.27
C ASN A 325 -68.09 -1.70 93.47
N ASN A 326 -68.49 -2.55 92.52
CA ASN A 326 -69.85 -3.03 92.23
C ASN A 326 -70.61 -2.61 90.96
N ASN A 327 -71.22 -3.67 90.40
CA ASN A 327 -72.32 -3.81 89.43
C ASN A 327 -72.01 -3.52 87.96
N ASN A 328 -72.30 -4.41 87.00
CA ASN A 328 -73.34 -5.44 86.93
C ASN A 328 -72.88 -6.68 86.16
#